data_AF-A0A930NNZ0-F1
#
_entry.id   AF-A0A930NNZ0-F1
#
_cell.length_a   1.000
_cell.length_b   1.000
_cell.length_c   1.000
_cell.angle_alpha   90.00
_cell.angle_beta   90.00
_cell.angle_gamma   90.00
#
_symmetry.space_group_name_H-M   'P 1'
#
loop_
_entity.id
_entity.type
_entity.pdbx_description
1 polymer ?
#
loop_
_entity_poly.entity_id
_entity_poly.type
_entity_poly.pdbx_seq_one_letter_code
_entity_poly.pdbx_strand_id
1 'polypeptide(L)'
;TGWVRVMTPDGGSSSDVKSNRGFVFIPEVGDQVLLGFRHGDPARPYVMGSLFNGTTGGGGGQGNNCKSLTSRTGCALKLNDSVGSVTLSDPGKTSIHMDGAGNATFDSSDKIIISCGSASIELHNDGTIKINGKEISVGGTDVSIAGTSSIVAGVGEGETPSTGIGMSTTELNISSSKTYIDGSSETSVSSSGGTTSVTASSEVIVGGSKVKLN
;
A
#
# COMPACT_ATOMS: atom_id res chain seq x y z
N THR A 1 -40.00 -5.57 -27.90
CA THR A 1 -39.08 -4.45 -28.18
C THR A 1 -37.89 -4.98 -28.96
N GLY A 2 -37.35 -4.20 -29.90
CA GLY A 2 -36.17 -4.58 -30.68
C GLY A 2 -34.88 -4.14 -29.98
N TRP A 3 -33.78 -4.86 -30.24
CA TRP A 3 -32.45 -4.47 -29.76
C TRP A 3 -31.87 -3.35 -30.64
N VAL A 4 -31.25 -2.35 -30.02
CA VAL A 4 -30.60 -1.21 -30.69
C VAL A 4 -29.09 -1.27 -30.38
N ARG A 5 -28.24 -1.09 -31.40
CA ARG A 5 -26.78 -1.13 -31.22
C ARG A 5 -26.30 0.15 -30.54
N VAL A 6 -25.27 0.05 -29.70
CA VAL A 6 -24.62 1.20 -29.06
C VAL A 6 -23.33 1.53 -29.79
N MET A 7 -23.20 2.77 -30.25
CA MET A 7 -21.94 3.33 -30.70
C MET A 7 -21.04 3.54 -29.50
N THR A 8 -19.80 3.10 -29.59
CA THR A 8 -18.79 3.36 -28.58
C THR A 8 -17.44 3.64 -29.22
N PRO A 9 -16.59 4.50 -28.64
CA PRO A 9 -15.22 4.63 -29.06
C PRO A 9 -14.50 3.27 -29.03
N ASP A 10 -13.84 2.95 -30.14
CA ASP A 10 -12.97 1.77 -30.27
C ASP A 10 -13.65 0.40 -29.99
N GLY A 11 -14.96 0.28 -30.27
CA GLY A 11 -15.70 -0.98 -30.09
C GLY A 11 -15.24 -2.09 -31.05
N GLY A 12 -14.87 -3.26 -30.52
CA GLY A 12 -14.51 -4.42 -31.35
C GLY A 12 -14.17 -5.70 -30.58
N SER A 13 -13.39 -6.58 -31.20
CA SER A 13 -12.79 -7.80 -30.63
C SER A 13 -11.40 -8.05 -31.23
N SER A 14 -10.63 -9.02 -30.73
CA SER A 14 -9.34 -9.47 -31.26
C SER A 14 -9.13 -10.97 -31.02
N SER A 15 -7.98 -11.53 -31.44
CA SER A 15 -7.58 -12.91 -31.11
C SER A 15 -7.48 -13.14 -29.61
N ASP A 16 -7.06 -12.11 -28.87
CA ASP A 16 -6.80 -12.17 -27.43
C ASP A 16 -8.04 -11.77 -26.62
N VAL A 17 -8.90 -10.88 -27.17
CA VAL A 17 -10.13 -10.41 -26.55
C VAL A 17 -11.33 -10.78 -27.42
N LYS A 18 -11.95 -11.93 -27.12
CA LYS A 18 -13.06 -12.48 -27.92
C LYS A 18 -14.41 -11.77 -27.73
N SER A 19 -14.53 -10.87 -26.75
CA SER A 19 -15.74 -10.09 -26.42
C SER A 19 -15.46 -8.58 -26.45
N ASN A 20 -16.37 -7.75 -25.92
CA ASN A 20 -16.30 -6.27 -25.92
C ASN A 20 -14.89 -5.74 -25.59
N ARG A 21 -14.18 -5.31 -26.62
CA ARG A 21 -12.93 -4.53 -26.56
C ARG A 21 -13.26 -3.05 -26.81
N GLY A 22 -12.55 -2.14 -26.16
CA GLY A 22 -12.73 -0.69 -26.31
C GLY A 22 -13.37 -0.03 -25.09
N PHE A 23 -14.02 1.12 -25.28
CA PHE A 23 -14.73 1.82 -24.21
C PHE A 23 -16.06 1.12 -23.92
N VAL A 24 -16.15 0.35 -22.84
CA VAL A 24 -17.37 -0.40 -22.51
C VAL A 24 -18.17 0.34 -21.44
N PHE A 25 -18.79 1.45 -21.84
CA PHE A 25 -19.71 2.25 -21.02
C PHE A 25 -21.10 2.23 -21.66
N ILE A 26 -21.90 1.24 -21.29
CA ILE A 26 -23.25 1.05 -21.82
C ILE A 26 -24.23 1.85 -20.97
N PRO A 27 -25.19 2.57 -21.57
CA PRO A 27 -26.22 3.30 -20.82
C PRO A 27 -26.97 2.40 -19.84
N GLU A 28 -27.31 2.94 -18.68
CA GLU A 28 -28.05 2.23 -17.64
C GLU A 28 -29.57 2.32 -17.90
N VAL A 29 -30.35 1.43 -17.27
CA VAL A 29 -31.81 1.49 -17.37
C VAL A 29 -32.30 2.81 -16.76
N GLY A 30 -33.00 3.61 -17.56
CA GLY A 30 -33.51 4.93 -17.17
C GLY A 30 -32.69 6.10 -17.71
N ASP A 31 -31.50 5.85 -18.27
CA ASP A 31 -30.72 6.89 -18.94
C ASP A 31 -31.41 7.38 -20.22
N GLN A 32 -31.27 8.68 -20.49
CA GLN A 32 -31.69 9.25 -21.76
C GLN A 32 -30.56 9.06 -22.78
N VAL A 33 -30.89 8.48 -23.93
CA VAL A 33 -29.96 8.22 -25.02
C VAL A 33 -30.33 8.99 -26.26
N LEU A 34 -29.32 9.43 -27.01
CA LEU A 34 -29.50 10.00 -28.34
C LEU A 34 -29.48 8.88 -29.37
N LEU A 35 -30.52 8.81 -30.21
CA LEU A 35 -30.59 7.86 -31.32
C LEU A 35 -30.12 8.52 -32.62
N GLY A 36 -29.23 7.84 -33.32
CA GLY A 36 -28.93 8.05 -34.72
C GLY A 36 -29.63 7.00 -35.58
N PHE A 37 -29.90 7.33 -36.84
CA PHE A 37 -30.57 6.43 -37.78
C PHE A 37 -29.67 6.21 -39.00
N ARG A 38 -29.36 4.95 -39.32
CA ARG A 38 -28.51 4.63 -40.48
C ARG A 38 -29.19 5.11 -41.76
N HIS A 39 -28.51 5.96 -42.52
CA HIS A 39 -29.05 6.58 -43.74
C HIS A 39 -30.39 7.34 -43.53
N GLY A 40 -30.65 7.82 -42.30
CA GLY A 40 -31.90 8.51 -41.97
C GLY A 40 -33.13 7.61 -41.90
N ASP A 41 -32.96 6.29 -41.92
CA ASP A 41 -34.06 5.31 -41.87
C ASP A 41 -34.47 5.00 -40.42
N PRO A 42 -35.69 5.39 -39.97
CA PRO A 42 -36.18 5.15 -38.62
C PRO A 42 -36.21 3.67 -38.21
N ALA A 43 -36.27 2.74 -39.18
CA ALA A 43 -36.24 1.31 -38.91
C ALA A 43 -34.83 0.78 -38.58
N ARG A 44 -33.78 1.62 -38.66
CA ARG A 44 -32.38 1.24 -38.41
C ARG A 44 -31.70 2.15 -37.38
N PRO A 45 -32.21 2.20 -36.14
CA PRO A 45 -31.63 3.02 -35.08
C PRO A 45 -30.31 2.46 -34.56
N TYR A 46 -29.49 3.34 -33.99
CA TYR A 46 -28.37 3.03 -33.11
C TYR A 46 -28.22 4.15 -32.06
N VAL A 47 -27.75 3.81 -30.86
CA VAL A 47 -27.46 4.79 -29.81
C VAL A 47 -26.14 5.49 -30.15
N MET A 48 -26.13 6.82 -30.17
CA MET A 48 -24.92 7.64 -30.35
C MET A 48 -24.20 7.91 -29.03
N GLY A 49 -24.94 7.93 -27.92
CA GLY A 49 -24.43 8.19 -26.57
C GLY A 49 -25.57 8.52 -25.60
N SER A 50 -25.23 8.69 -24.33
CA SER A 50 -26.15 9.15 -23.29
C SER A 50 -26.12 10.68 -23.15
N LEU A 51 -27.22 11.25 -22.68
CA LEU A 51 -27.35 12.66 -22.38
C LEU A 51 -27.60 12.85 -20.89
N PHE A 52 -26.89 13.81 -20.29
CA PHE A 52 -27.28 14.32 -18.98
C PHE A 52 -28.58 15.13 -19.09
N ASN A 53 -29.35 15.17 -18.00
CA ASN A 53 -30.60 15.93 -17.90
C ASN A 53 -30.55 16.92 -16.73
N GLY A 54 -31.65 17.63 -16.47
CA GLY A 54 -31.72 18.65 -15.41
C GLY A 54 -31.39 18.15 -13.99
N THR A 55 -31.42 16.83 -13.77
CA THR A 55 -31.05 16.20 -12.49
C THR A 55 -29.64 15.61 -12.51
N THR A 56 -29.14 15.15 -13.67
CA THR A 56 -27.83 14.47 -13.80
C THR A 56 -26.70 15.33 -14.40
N GLY A 57 -27.01 16.54 -14.87
CA GLY A 57 -26.08 17.43 -15.60
C GLY A 57 -25.22 18.36 -14.75
N GLY A 58 -25.02 18.08 -13.46
CA GLY A 58 -24.24 18.92 -12.54
C GLY A 58 -22.71 18.82 -12.67
N GLY A 59 -22.19 17.95 -13.55
CA GLY A 59 -20.75 17.70 -13.72
C GLY A 59 -19.95 18.95 -14.11
N GLY A 60 -18.61 18.85 -14.12
CA GLY A 60 -17.73 19.97 -14.51
C GLY A 60 -17.35 20.91 -13.37
N GLY A 61 -18.19 21.08 -12.35
CA GLY A 61 -17.93 22.04 -11.27
C GLY A 61 -17.96 23.51 -11.73
N GLN A 62 -17.70 24.44 -10.81
CA GLN A 62 -17.70 25.87 -11.14
C GLN A 62 -16.59 26.19 -12.13
N GLY A 63 -16.94 26.82 -13.26
CA GLY A 63 -15.96 27.15 -14.31
C GLY A 63 -15.41 25.94 -15.06
N ASN A 64 -16.08 24.79 -15.02
CA ASN A 64 -15.63 23.54 -15.65
C ASN A 64 -14.24 23.08 -15.15
N ASN A 65 -13.95 23.33 -13.87
CA ASN A 65 -12.67 23.03 -13.25
C ASN A 65 -12.51 21.54 -12.86
N CYS A 66 -13.57 20.74 -12.93
CA CYS A 66 -13.58 19.37 -12.48
C CYS A 66 -13.92 18.42 -13.63
N LYS A 67 -12.95 17.60 -14.04
CA LYS A 67 -13.13 16.56 -15.07
C LYS A 67 -13.16 15.21 -14.38
N SER A 68 -14.09 14.33 -14.75
CA SER A 68 -14.20 13.03 -14.09
C SER A 68 -14.75 11.92 -14.98
N LEU A 69 -14.34 10.70 -14.67
CA LEU A 69 -15.01 9.47 -15.07
C LEU A 69 -15.61 8.84 -13.82
N THR A 70 -16.93 8.68 -13.76
CA THR A 70 -17.64 8.15 -12.58
C THR A 70 -18.58 7.04 -13.01
N SER A 71 -18.46 5.87 -12.38
CA SER A 71 -19.32 4.72 -12.60
C SER A 71 -20.62 4.80 -11.79
N ARG A 72 -21.60 3.95 -12.10
CA ARG A 72 -22.91 3.91 -11.40
C ARG A 72 -22.79 3.71 -9.89
N THR A 73 -21.82 2.91 -9.43
CA THR A 73 -21.62 2.68 -8.00
C THR A 73 -20.87 3.81 -7.32
N GLY A 74 -20.29 4.75 -8.06
CA GLY A 74 -19.55 5.89 -7.53
C GLY A 74 -18.03 5.75 -7.54
N CYS A 75 -17.46 4.68 -8.11
CA CYS A 75 -16.01 4.64 -8.37
C CYS A 75 -15.65 5.73 -9.39
N ALA A 76 -14.62 6.51 -9.11
CA ALA A 76 -14.30 7.72 -9.85
C ALA A 76 -12.80 7.94 -10.06
N LEU A 77 -12.45 8.42 -11.27
CA LEU A 77 -11.21 9.13 -11.56
C LEU A 77 -11.55 10.60 -11.74
N LYS A 78 -10.97 11.50 -10.94
CA LYS A 78 -11.27 12.94 -10.92
C LYS A 78 -9.99 13.75 -11.09
N LEU A 79 -10.05 14.77 -11.94
CA LEU A 79 -9.04 15.80 -12.12
C LEU A 79 -9.65 17.14 -11.72
N ASN A 80 -8.96 17.90 -10.87
CA ASN A 80 -9.39 19.21 -10.41
C ASN A 80 -8.39 20.28 -10.86
N ASP A 81 -8.73 20.99 -11.93
CA ASP A 81 -7.91 22.02 -12.56
C ASP A 81 -7.80 23.30 -11.70
N SER A 82 -8.64 23.49 -10.68
CA SER A 82 -8.49 24.64 -9.76
C SER A 82 -7.30 24.52 -8.83
N VAL A 83 -6.84 23.29 -8.55
CA VAL A 83 -5.68 23.02 -7.68
C VAL A 83 -4.62 22.14 -8.35
N GLY A 84 -4.90 21.60 -9.54
CA GLY A 84 -4.00 20.69 -10.26
C GLY A 84 -3.96 19.27 -9.67
N SER A 85 -5.02 18.84 -8.99
CA SER A 85 -5.03 17.55 -8.27
C SER A 85 -5.69 16.43 -9.05
N VAL A 86 -5.34 15.19 -8.72
CA VAL A 86 -5.88 13.96 -9.30
C VAL A 86 -6.30 13.00 -8.18
N THR A 87 -7.45 12.36 -8.33
CA THR A 87 -7.95 11.37 -7.36
C THR A 87 -8.53 10.16 -8.09
N LEU A 88 -8.08 8.97 -7.73
CA LEU A 88 -8.75 7.70 -8.03
C LEU A 88 -9.40 7.23 -6.72
N SER A 89 -10.70 6.95 -6.74
CA SER A 89 -11.45 6.65 -5.51
C SER A 89 -12.59 5.67 -5.74
N ASP A 90 -12.92 4.91 -4.71
CA ASP A 90 -14.17 4.16 -4.62
C ASP A 90 -15.12 4.78 -3.57
N PRO A 91 -16.38 4.31 -3.51
CA PRO A 91 -17.32 4.74 -2.46
C PRO A 91 -16.95 4.25 -1.05
N GLY A 92 -16.06 3.26 -0.94
CA GLY A 92 -15.61 2.59 0.29
C GLY A 92 -14.52 3.34 1.05
N LYS A 93 -14.23 4.59 0.66
CA LYS A 93 -13.18 5.46 1.23
C LYS A 93 -11.76 4.95 0.97
N THR A 94 -11.57 4.17 -0.09
CA THR A 94 -10.24 3.86 -0.59
C THR A 94 -9.90 4.82 -1.72
N SER A 95 -8.72 5.44 -1.66
CA SER A 95 -8.30 6.40 -2.67
C SER A 95 -6.80 6.51 -2.85
N ILE A 96 -6.39 6.81 -4.08
CA ILE A 96 -5.06 7.33 -4.40
C ILE A 96 -5.23 8.80 -4.80
N HIS A 97 -4.50 9.70 -4.14
CA HIS A 97 -4.61 11.14 -4.36
C HIS A 97 -3.24 11.76 -4.61
N MET A 98 -3.16 12.65 -5.61
CA MET A 98 -2.04 13.55 -5.83
C MET A 98 -2.58 14.98 -5.73
N ASP A 99 -2.01 15.80 -4.85
CA ASP A 99 -2.62 17.08 -4.44
C ASP A 99 -2.30 18.27 -5.36
N GLY A 100 -1.36 18.12 -6.30
CA GLY A 100 -0.89 19.19 -7.18
C GLY A 100 0.22 20.06 -6.59
N ALA A 101 0.52 19.94 -5.29
CA ALA A 101 1.64 20.58 -4.61
C ALA A 101 2.89 19.66 -4.50
N GLY A 102 2.77 18.43 -4.99
CA GLY A 102 3.84 17.43 -5.00
C GLY A 102 3.68 16.33 -3.95
N ASN A 103 2.58 16.32 -3.18
CA ASN A 103 2.28 15.25 -2.24
C ASN A 103 1.37 14.20 -2.88
N ALA A 104 1.49 12.96 -2.42
CA ALA A 104 0.61 11.87 -2.78
C ALA A 104 0.22 11.04 -1.56
N THR A 105 -1.02 10.56 -1.54
CA THR A 105 -1.54 9.66 -0.49
C THR A 105 -2.16 8.41 -1.10
N PHE A 106 -2.10 7.31 -0.35
CA PHE A 106 -2.85 6.10 -0.60
C PHE A 106 -3.56 5.72 0.69
N ASP A 107 -4.87 5.93 0.71
CA ASP A 107 -5.73 5.78 1.88
C ASP A 107 -6.70 4.60 1.67
N SER A 108 -6.97 3.87 2.76
CA SER A 108 -7.93 2.77 2.80
C SER A 108 -8.54 2.65 4.19
N SER A 109 -9.78 2.19 4.29
CA SER A 109 -10.51 2.10 5.56
C SER A 109 -10.26 0.80 6.33
N ASP A 110 -9.72 -0.23 5.67
CA ASP A 110 -9.54 -1.56 6.26
C ASP A 110 -8.11 -2.08 6.11
N LYS A 111 -7.65 -2.27 4.86
CA LYS A 111 -6.32 -2.81 4.59
C LYS A 111 -5.71 -2.25 3.30
N ILE A 112 -4.38 -2.17 3.26
CA ILE A 112 -3.57 -2.00 2.05
C ILE A 112 -2.59 -3.17 1.96
N ILE A 113 -2.51 -3.85 0.80
CA ILE A 113 -1.54 -4.92 0.53
C ILE A 113 -0.76 -4.58 -0.75
N ILE A 114 0.57 -4.61 -0.65
CA ILE A 114 1.48 -4.64 -1.81
C ILE A 114 2.11 -6.03 -1.83
N SER A 115 1.91 -6.81 -2.91
CA SER A 115 2.35 -8.21 -2.98
C SER A 115 3.00 -8.59 -4.30
N CYS A 116 3.96 -9.51 -4.24
CA CYS A 116 4.61 -10.14 -5.40
C CYS A 116 5.04 -11.56 -5.02
N GLY A 117 4.36 -12.58 -5.55
CA GLY A 117 4.58 -13.96 -5.14
C GLY A 117 4.37 -14.12 -3.62
N SER A 118 5.41 -14.57 -2.91
CA SER A 118 5.40 -14.73 -1.44
C SER A 118 5.85 -13.50 -0.65
N ALA A 119 6.27 -12.41 -1.31
CA ALA A 119 6.65 -11.18 -0.63
C ALA A 119 5.45 -10.25 -0.46
N SER A 120 5.33 -9.60 0.70
CA SER A 120 4.24 -8.65 0.98
C SER A 120 4.61 -7.51 1.92
N ILE A 121 3.93 -6.38 1.76
CA ILE A 121 3.81 -5.30 2.75
C ILE A 121 2.32 -5.11 3.01
N GLU A 122 1.92 -5.18 4.27
CA GLU A 122 0.52 -5.06 4.69
C GLU A 122 0.36 -3.99 5.75
N LEU A 123 -0.63 -3.12 5.58
CA LEU A 123 -1.04 -2.07 6.51
C LEU A 123 -2.48 -2.33 6.91
N HIS A 124 -2.75 -2.53 8.21
CA HIS A 124 -4.07 -2.87 8.76
C HIS A 124 -4.66 -1.69 9.52
N ASN A 125 -6.00 -1.61 9.59
CA ASN A 125 -6.72 -0.53 10.28
C ASN A 125 -6.51 -0.46 11.79
N ASP A 126 -6.00 -1.53 12.40
CA ASP A 126 -5.62 -1.57 13.82
C ASP A 126 -4.22 -0.99 14.09
N GLY A 127 -3.53 -0.54 13.04
CA GLY A 127 -2.17 0.01 13.10
C GLY A 127 -1.07 -1.04 12.92
N THR A 128 -1.40 -2.32 12.73
CA THR A 128 -0.42 -3.37 12.46
C THR A 128 0.21 -3.18 11.07
N ILE A 129 1.55 -3.26 11.02
CA ILE A 129 2.31 -3.27 9.78
C ILE A 129 3.08 -4.60 9.70
N LYS A 130 2.93 -5.34 8.59
CA LYS A 130 3.68 -6.57 8.34
C LYS A 130 4.52 -6.45 7.07
N ILE A 131 5.78 -6.86 7.14
CA ILE A 131 6.69 -6.92 6.00
C ILE A 131 7.23 -8.34 5.94
N ASN A 132 6.90 -9.06 4.87
CA ASN A 132 7.27 -10.46 4.70
C ASN A 132 8.05 -10.65 3.40
N GLY A 133 9.10 -11.48 3.45
CA GLY A 133 9.89 -11.84 2.29
C GLY A 133 10.96 -12.85 2.63
N LYS A 134 11.55 -13.47 1.60
CA LYS A 134 12.69 -14.40 1.76
C LYS A 134 13.93 -13.70 2.32
N GLU A 135 14.15 -12.46 1.93
CA GLU A 135 15.26 -11.60 2.37
C GLU A 135 14.74 -10.18 2.48
N ILE A 136 15.08 -9.49 3.59
CA ILE A 136 14.76 -8.08 3.82
C ILE A 136 16.09 -7.36 4.08
N SER A 137 16.50 -6.50 3.16
CA SER A 137 17.71 -5.69 3.29
C SER A 137 17.33 -4.25 3.61
N VAL A 138 17.83 -3.72 4.74
CA VAL A 138 17.63 -2.34 5.17
C VAL A 138 18.98 -1.63 5.18
N GLY A 139 19.09 -0.53 4.43
CA GLY A 139 20.32 0.25 4.32
C GLY A 139 20.04 1.76 4.40
N GLY A 140 20.93 2.49 5.06
CA GLY A 140 20.86 3.93 5.24
C GLY A 140 22.09 4.42 6.01
N THR A 141 22.39 5.73 5.96
CA THR A 141 23.44 6.33 6.79
C THR A 141 23.11 6.16 8.27
N ASP A 142 21.85 6.38 8.63
CA ASP A 142 21.31 6.16 9.97
C ASP A 142 20.09 5.23 9.88
N VAL A 143 20.02 4.23 10.75
CA VAL A 143 18.86 3.34 10.90
C VAL A 143 18.45 3.34 12.37
N SER A 144 17.27 3.90 12.66
CA SER A 144 16.73 4.00 14.02
C SER A 144 15.51 3.09 14.17
N ILE A 145 15.48 2.30 15.25
CA ILE A 145 14.37 1.43 15.59
C ILE A 145 14.03 1.71 17.06
N ALA A 146 12.79 2.13 17.31
CA ALA A 146 12.30 2.46 18.65
C ALA A 146 10.92 1.84 18.86
N GLY A 147 10.78 1.05 19.93
CA GLY A 147 9.50 0.53 20.41
C GLY A 147 9.21 1.09 21.79
N THR A 148 7.92 1.34 22.09
CA THR A 148 7.50 1.82 23.41
C THR A 148 7.44 0.69 24.45
N SER A 149 7.24 -0.55 24.00
CA SER A 149 7.16 -1.73 24.88
C SER A 149 8.35 -2.67 24.69
N SER A 150 8.69 -3.01 23.44
CA SER A 150 9.77 -3.94 23.13
C SER A 150 10.31 -3.79 21.71
N ILE A 151 11.54 -4.26 21.50
CA ILE A 151 12.15 -4.49 20.19
C ILE A 151 12.72 -5.91 20.19
N VAL A 152 12.39 -6.71 19.18
CA VAL A 152 12.87 -8.10 19.07
C VAL A 152 13.43 -8.32 17.67
N ALA A 153 14.65 -8.83 17.59
CA ALA A 153 15.31 -9.25 16.36
C ALA A 153 15.87 -10.65 16.56
N GLY A 154 15.49 -11.61 15.72
CA GLY A 154 15.94 -12.98 15.93
C GLY A 154 15.55 -13.97 14.84
N VAL A 155 15.93 -15.21 15.05
CA VAL A 155 15.69 -16.33 14.12
C VAL A 155 14.76 -17.35 14.79
N GLY A 156 13.74 -17.82 14.07
CA GLY A 156 12.79 -18.81 14.56
C GLY A 156 11.74 -19.16 13.51
N GLU A 157 10.83 -20.06 13.85
CA GLU A 157 9.63 -20.32 13.07
C GLU A 157 8.49 -19.42 13.55
N GLY A 158 7.80 -18.75 12.62
CA GLY A 158 6.69 -17.84 12.94
C GLY A 158 7.12 -16.46 13.45
N GLU A 159 6.21 -15.76 14.13
CA GLU A 159 6.39 -14.37 14.58
C GLU A 159 7.17 -14.25 15.91
N THR A 160 7.52 -15.38 16.55
CA THR A 160 8.28 -15.40 17.81
C THR A 160 9.68 -16.01 17.58
N PRO A 161 10.75 -15.20 17.64
CA PRO A 161 12.11 -15.71 17.48
C PRO A 161 12.50 -16.70 18.60
N SER A 162 13.22 -17.76 18.22
CA SER A 162 13.77 -18.76 19.15
C SER A 162 15.12 -18.36 19.75
N THR A 163 15.86 -17.50 19.04
CA THR A 163 17.15 -16.93 19.44
C THR A 163 17.22 -15.50 18.91
N GLY A 164 18.04 -14.65 19.53
CA GLY A 164 18.26 -13.29 19.05
C GLY A 164 18.50 -12.26 20.15
N ILE A 165 18.08 -11.04 19.86
CA ILE A 165 18.15 -9.86 20.72
C ILE A 165 16.72 -9.46 21.06
N GLY A 166 16.38 -9.47 22.34
CA GLY A 166 15.14 -8.94 22.87
C GLY A 166 15.42 -7.77 23.79
N MET A 167 14.77 -6.65 23.56
CA MET A 167 14.84 -5.47 24.41
C MET A 167 13.45 -5.10 24.90
N SER A 168 13.33 -4.85 26.20
CA SER A 168 12.15 -4.27 26.86
C SER A 168 12.55 -2.97 27.56
N THR A 169 11.60 -2.36 28.28
CA THR A 169 11.87 -1.16 29.08
C THR A 169 12.82 -1.42 30.26
N THR A 170 13.04 -2.67 30.66
CA THR A 170 13.83 -3.02 31.85
C THR A 170 14.98 -4.00 31.57
N GLU A 171 15.01 -4.62 30.39
CA GLU A 171 15.97 -5.68 30.08
C GLU A 171 16.41 -5.61 28.62
N LEU A 172 17.71 -5.81 28.40
CA LEU A 172 18.27 -6.22 27.12
C LEU A 172 18.80 -7.64 27.27
N ASN A 173 18.20 -8.58 26.54
CA ASN A 173 18.57 -9.98 26.55
C ASN A 173 19.12 -10.38 25.18
N ILE A 174 20.30 -10.99 25.17
CA ILE A 174 20.97 -11.50 23.97
C ILE A 174 21.22 -12.99 24.19
N SER A 175 20.46 -13.82 23.50
CA SER A 175 20.47 -15.27 23.68
C SER A 175 20.73 -15.97 22.35
N SER A 176 21.82 -16.72 22.27
CA SER A 176 22.19 -17.53 21.11
C SER A 176 23.16 -18.64 21.51
N SER A 177 23.36 -19.64 20.64
CA SER A 177 24.38 -20.69 20.87
C SER A 177 25.81 -20.16 20.86
N LYS A 178 26.07 -19.06 20.12
CA LYS A 178 27.37 -18.39 20.02
C LYS A 178 27.14 -16.90 19.82
N THR A 179 27.56 -16.10 20.79
CA THR A 179 27.53 -14.64 20.71
C THR A 179 28.96 -14.12 20.59
N TYR A 180 29.22 -13.26 19.61
CA TYR A 180 30.50 -12.56 19.44
C TYR A 180 30.30 -11.08 19.73
N ILE A 181 31.14 -10.52 20.59
CA ILE A 181 31.21 -9.08 20.87
C ILE A 181 32.68 -8.69 20.66
N ASP A 182 32.96 -7.98 19.58
CA ASP A 182 34.31 -7.61 19.16
C ASP A 182 34.38 -6.10 18.93
N GLY A 183 35.26 -5.41 19.65
CA GLY A 183 35.48 -3.99 19.53
C GLY A 183 36.90 -3.72 19.06
N SER A 184 37.05 -3.01 17.94
CA SER A 184 38.36 -2.69 17.35
C SER A 184 39.18 -1.69 18.17
N SER A 185 38.51 -0.83 18.95
CA SER A 185 39.16 0.14 19.83
C SER A 185 38.89 -0.14 21.30
N GLU A 186 37.62 -0.38 21.67
CA GLU A 186 37.21 -0.63 23.05
C GLU A 186 35.92 -1.47 23.06
N THR A 187 35.75 -2.30 24.09
CA THR A 187 34.48 -2.91 24.49
C THR A 187 34.35 -2.76 25.99
N SER A 188 33.26 -2.13 26.46
CA SER A 188 33.04 -1.86 27.88
C SER A 188 31.71 -2.47 28.35
N VAL A 189 31.74 -3.10 29.52
CA VAL A 189 30.55 -3.66 30.19
C VAL A 189 30.63 -3.25 31.66
N SER A 190 29.62 -2.54 32.15
CA SER A 190 29.61 -2.01 33.52
C SER A 190 28.18 -1.86 34.03
N SER A 191 28.00 -1.96 35.35
CA SER A 191 26.77 -1.64 36.05
C SER A 191 27.04 -0.53 37.09
N SER A 192 26.27 0.55 37.06
CA SER A 192 26.49 1.72 37.94
C SER A 192 25.91 1.57 39.34
N GLY A 193 24.81 0.83 39.50
CA GLY A 193 24.11 0.64 40.78
C GLY A 193 23.84 -0.82 41.13
N GLY A 194 24.36 -1.77 40.35
CA GLY A 194 24.07 -3.19 40.47
C GLY A 194 25.31 -4.07 40.34
N THR A 195 25.10 -5.32 39.95
CA THR A 195 26.16 -6.33 39.77
C THR A 195 26.42 -6.58 38.29
N THR A 196 27.69 -6.49 37.88
CA THR A 196 28.15 -7.09 36.63
C THR A 196 28.56 -8.53 36.92
N SER A 197 27.95 -9.52 36.27
CA SER A 197 28.29 -10.94 36.44
C SER A 197 28.74 -11.57 35.12
N VAL A 198 29.75 -12.44 35.19
CA VAL A 198 30.25 -13.26 34.08
C VAL A 198 30.36 -14.69 34.59
N THR A 199 29.53 -15.57 34.06
CA THR A 199 29.41 -16.96 34.54
C THR A 199 29.42 -17.93 33.37
N ALA A 200 30.08 -19.07 33.52
CA ALA A 200 30.01 -20.19 32.60
C ALA A 200 29.84 -21.49 33.38
N SER A 201 29.16 -22.46 32.79
CA SER A 201 29.02 -23.80 33.37
C SER A 201 30.32 -24.61 33.33
N SER A 202 31.19 -24.31 32.36
CA SER A 202 32.48 -24.99 32.16
C SER A 202 33.63 -24.08 32.54
N GLU A 203 33.92 -23.05 31.73
CA GLU A 203 35.10 -22.23 31.90
C GLU A 203 34.82 -20.78 31.48
N VAL A 204 35.41 -19.84 32.24
CA VAL A 204 35.55 -18.43 31.85
C VAL A 204 37.02 -18.17 31.57
N ILE A 205 37.35 -17.76 30.35
CA ILE A 205 38.72 -17.42 29.94
C ILE A 205 38.85 -15.91 29.88
N VAL A 206 39.78 -15.34 30.66
CA VAL A 206 40.11 -13.91 30.65
C VAL A 206 41.58 -13.76 30.28
N GLY A 207 41.86 -13.00 29.21
CA GLY A 207 43.21 -12.85 28.69
C GLY A 207 43.47 -11.47 28.08
N GLY A 208 44.75 -11.13 27.93
CA GLY A 208 45.21 -9.87 27.38
C GLY A 208 46.67 -9.62 27.75
N SER A 209 47.33 -8.67 27.08
CA SER A 209 48.70 -8.26 27.44
C SER A 209 48.78 -7.72 28.87
N LYS A 210 47.67 -7.16 29.39
CA LYS A 210 47.52 -6.72 30.78
C LYS A 210 46.10 -6.99 31.27
N VAL A 211 45.97 -7.78 32.33
CA VAL A 211 44.70 -8.00 33.06
C VAL A 211 44.84 -7.42 34.46
N LYS A 212 43.94 -6.51 34.85
CA LYS A 212 43.94 -5.87 36.17
C LYS A 212 42.65 -6.23 36.89
N LEU A 213 42.77 -6.94 38.01
CA LEU A 213 41.68 -7.24 38.94
C LEU A 213 41.99 -6.46 40.22
N ASN A 214 41.08 -5.58 40.65
CA ASN A 214 41.22 -4.82 41.90
C ASN A 214 40.06 -5.14 42.84
#